data_AF-A0A2I0NW57-F1
#
_entry.id   AF-A0A2I0NW57-F1
#
_cell.length_a   1.000
_cell.length_b   1.000
_cell.length_c   1.000
_cell.angle_alpha   90.00
_cell.angle_beta   90.00
_cell.angle_gamma   90.00
#
_symmetry.space_group_name_H-M   'P 1'
#
loop_
_entity.id
_entity.type
_entity.pdbx_description
1 polymer ?
#
loop_
_entity_poly.entity_id
_entity_poly.type
_entity_poly.pdbx_seq_one_letter_code
_entity_poly.pdbx_strand_id
1 'polypeptide(L)'
;TKKGPEKKKVKTLPDARSIRDASEQKLLDSNGEAGDLNGQTPEQLVHELRVHQIELEMQAEELKRAHLALEESRNKYLDLYDFAPLGYLTFNDKARITDANLTAATLLGHRTLRSPHPRPPSLPVASASAGTQTT
;
A
#
# COMPACT_ATOMS: atom_id res chain seq x y z
N THR A 1 -33.88 12.82 25.33
CA THR A 1 -32.41 12.84 25.55
C THR A 1 -31.71 12.60 24.22
N LYS A 2 -31.15 13.64 23.59
CA LYS A 2 -30.52 13.58 22.25
C LYS A 2 -29.09 13.03 22.37
N LYS A 3 -28.80 11.85 21.81
CA LYS A 3 -27.42 11.44 21.45
C LYS A 3 -27.18 11.85 19.99
N GLY A 4 -26.35 12.86 19.78
CA GLY A 4 -25.86 13.26 18.46
C GLY A 4 -24.78 12.29 17.94
N PRO A 5 -24.56 12.21 16.62
CA PRO A 5 -23.77 11.16 16.00
C PRO A 5 -22.26 11.38 16.17
N GLU A 6 -21.55 10.29 16.42
CA GLU A 6 -20.08 10.19 16.41
C GLU A 6 -19.52 10.65 15.07
N LYS A 7 -18.77 11.76 15.10
CA LYS A 7 -17.99 12.22 13.96
C LYS A 7 -16.81 11.27 13.77
N LYS A 8 -16.91 10.39 12.77
CA LYS A 8 -15.75 9.66 12.22
C LYS A 8 -14.63 10.67 11.96
N LYS A 9 -13.49 10.50 12.61
CA LYS A 9 -12.26 11.29 12.38
C LYS A 9 -11.93 11.19 10.89
N VAL A 10 -12.25 12.26 10.16
CA VAL A 10 -11.68 12.55 8.85
C VAL A 10 -10.16 12.54 9.06
N LYS A 11 -9.43 11.78 8.24
CA LYS A 11 -7.96 11.84 8.22
C LYS A 11 -7.58 13.25 7.72
N THR A 12 -7.52 14.21 8.64
CA THR A 12 -7.03 15.56 8.37
C THR A 12 -5.60 15.43 7.90
N LEU A 13 -5.25 16.08 6.79
CA LEU A 13 -3.87 16.17 6.34
C LEU A 13 -3.00 16.68 7.51
N PRO A 14 -1.82 16.09 7.75
CA PRO A 14 -0.96 16.51 8.84
C PRO A 14 -0.66 18.01 8.71
N ASP A 15 -0.83 18.75 9.81
CA ASP A 15 -0.54 20.18 9.89
C ASP A 15 0.94 20.41 9.55
N ALA A 16 1.27 21.53 8.89
CA ALA A 16 2.64 21.81 8.42
C ALA A 16 3.67 21.79 9.57
N ARG A 17 3.23 22.21 10.77
CA ARG A 17 4.03 22.11 12.00
C ARG A 17 4.32 20.67 12.40
N SER A 18 3.34 19.77 12.30
CA SER A 18 3.51 18.35 12.64
C SER A 18 4.47 17.60 11.73
N ILE A 19 4.55 18.00 10.45
CA ILE A 19 5.50 17.42 9.49
C ILE A 19 6.93 17.87 9.84
N ARG A 20 7.09 19.14 10.21
CA ARG A 20 8.37 19.69 10.63
C ARG A 20 8.88 19.01 11.90
N ASP A 21 8.04 18.90 12.92
CA ASP A 21 8.40 18.27 14.19
C ASP A 21 8.82 16.79 13.99
N ALA A 22 8.09 16.07 13.14
CA ALA A 22 8.42 14.68 12.79
C ALA A 22 9.72 14.57 11.97
N SER A 23 10.01 15.55 11.12
CA SER A 23 11.26 15.61 10.34
C SER A 23 12.46 15.90 11.24
N GLU A 24 12.30 16.82 12.20
CA GLU A 24 13.31 17.14 13.21
C GLU A 24 13.60 15.93 14.12
N GLN A 25 12.58 15.16 14.52
CA GLN A 25 12.76 13.89 15.22
C GLN A 25 13.55 12.86 14.40
N LYS A 26 13.22 12.73 13.10
CA LYS A 26 13.89 11.76 12.23
C LYS A 26 15.36 12.14 11.98
N LEU A 27 15.68 13.44 11.93
CA LEU A 27 17.05 13.95 11.84
C LEU A 27 17.87 13.63 13.11
N LEU A 28 17.25 13.67 14.29
CA LEU A 28 17.91 13.28 15.54
C LEU A 28 18.21 11.77 15.57
N ASP A 29 17.33 10.96 15.00
CA ASP A 29 17.52 9.51 14.88
C ASP A 29 18.57 9.13 13.82
N SER A 30 18.71 9.93 12.75
CA SER A 30 19.65 9.69 11.64
C SER A 30 21.00 10.39 11.78
N ASN A 31 21.33 10.96 12.95
CA ASN A 31 22.55 11.73 13.21
C ASN A 31 23.87 10.92 13.05
N GLY A 32 23.79 9.63 12.72
CA GLY A 32 24.92 8.76 12.35
C GLY A 32 25.26 8.71 10.86
N GLU A 33 24.45 9.30 9.97
CA GLU A 33 24.69 9.30 8.51
C GLU A 33 25.15 10.66 7.96
N ALA A 34 25.66 11.55 8.83
CA ALA A 34 26.45 12.69 8.38
C ALA A 34 27.78 12.18 7.81
N GLY A 35 27.74 11.69 6.57
CA GLY A 35 28.93 11.36 5.79
C GLY A 35 29.88 12.54 5.74
N ASP A 36 31.17 12.24 5.63
CA ASP A 36 32.34 13.13 5.73
C ASP A 36 32.15 14.52 5.06
N LEU A 37 31.49 15.46 5.75
CA LEU A 37 31.30 16.85 5.30
C LEU A 37 32.61 17.65 5.36
N ASN A 38 33.70 17.02 5.82
CA ASN A 38 34.96 17.66 6.10
C ASN A 38 35.77 17.85 4.81
N GLY A 39 35.42 18.89 4.03
CA GLY A 39 36.18 19.29 2.84
C GLY A 39 35.34 19.78 1.66
N GLN A 40 34.00 19.69 1.74
CA GLN A 40 33.12 20.17 0.68
C GLN A 40 32.95 21.69 0.71
N THR A 41 32.92 22.32 -0.46
CA THR A 41 32.61 23.75 -0.54
C THR A 41 31.11 23.97 -0.31
N PRO A 42 30.70 25.17 0.16
CA PRO A 42 29.28 25.50 0.34
C PRO A 42 28.44 25.25 -0.92
N GLU A 43 29.02 25.47 -2.10
CA GLU A 43 28.36 25.27 -3.39
C GLU A 43 28.11 23.78 -3.68
N GLN A 44 29.06 22.90 -3.32
CA GLN A 44 28.91 21.45 -3.47
C GLN A 44 27.80 20.92 -2.55
N LEU A 45 27.76 21.38 -1.30
CA LEU A 45 26.73 20.96 -0.35
C LEU A 45 25.33 21.42 -0.78
N VAL A 46 25.20 22.64 -1.30
CA VAL A 46 23.94 23.15 -1.88
C VAL A 46 23.53 22.35 -3.10
N HIS A 47 24.48 21.96 -3.93
CA HIS A 47 24.21 21.13 -5.10
C HIS A 47 23.72 19.74 -4.71
N GLU A 48 24.40 19.05 -3.80
CA GLU A 48 24.00 17.73 -3.29
C GLU A 48 22.62 17.76 -2.63
N LEU A 49 22.36 18.76 -1.78
CA LEU A 49 21.03 18.97 -1.20
C LEU A 49 19.96 19.16 -2.27
N ARG A 50 20.26 19.90 -3.34
CA ARG A 50 19.31 20.11 -4.45
C ARG A 50 19.06 18.82 -5.24
N VAL A 51 20.10 18.03 -5.48
CA VAL A 51 19.96 16.72 -6.14
C VAL A 51 19.07 15.81 -5.30
N HIS A 52 19.35 15.70 -3.99
CA HIS A 52 18.52 14.91 -3.08
C HIS A 52 17.08 15.39 -3.00
N GLN A 53 16.85 16.71 -3.01
CA GLN A 53 15.50 17.27 -3.03
C GLN A 53 14.73 16.83 -4.28
N ILE A 54 15.36 16.92 -5.47
CA ILE A 54 14.74 16.49 -6.72
C ILE A 54 14.49 14.98 -6.72
N GLU A 55 15.43 14.19 -6.20
CA GLU A 55 15.26 12.74 -6.08
C GLU A 55 14.07 12.37 -5.18
N LEU A 56 13.95 13.02 -4.01
CA LEU A 56 12.83 12.82 -3.10
C LEU A 56 11.49 13.21 -3.74
N GLU A 57 11.45 14.30 -4.51
CA GLU A 57 10.27 14.70 -5.25
C GLU A 57 9.87 13.67 -6.30
N MET A 58 10.84 13.14 -7.07
CA MET A 58 10.59 12.08 -8.05
C MET A 58 10.09 10.79 -7.38
N GLN A 59 10.69 10.38 -6.26
CA GLN A 59 10.26 9.20 -5.51
C GLN A 59 8.84 9.37 -4.97
N ALA A 60 8.50 10.57 -4.46
CA ALA A 60 7.16 10.87 -3.99
C ALA A 60 6.12 10.82 -5.13
N GLU A 61 6.46 11.35 -6.30
CA GLU A 61 5.59 11.29 -7.47
C GLU A 61 5.37 9.85 -7.94
N GLU A 62 6.43 9.04 -8.00
CA GLU A 62 6.34 7.64 -8.40
C GLU A 62 5.51 6.81 -7.40
N LEU A 63 5.71 7.03 -6.10
CA LEU A 63 4.89 6.40 -5.06
C LEU A 63 3.40 6.77 -5.23
N LYS A 64 3.11 8.03 -5.53
CA LYS A 64 1.74 8.49 -5.80
C LYS A 64 1.14 7.81 -7.02
N ARG A 65 1.90 7.69 -8.12
CA ARG A 65 1.45 6.98 -9.33
C ARG A 65 1.18 5.50 -9.04
N ALA A 66 2.07 4.82 -8.33
CA ALA A 66 1.89 3.43 -7.93
C ALA A 66 0.63 3.24 -7.06
N HIS A 67 0.38 4.15 -6.11
CA HIS A 67 -0.85 4.13 -5.31
C HIS A 67 -2.11 4.30 -6.16
N LEU A 68 -2.12 5.25 -7.10
CA LEU A 68 -3.26 5.45 -8.00
C LEU A 68 -3.53 4.23 -8.89
N ALA A 69 -2.48 3.64 -9.46
CA ALA A 69 -2.60 2.43 -10.27
C ALA A 69 -3.14 1.25 -9.44
N LEU A 70 -2.69 1.11 -8.19
CA LEU A 70 -3.19 0.09 -7.27
C LEU A 70 -4.67 0.31 -6.94
N GLU A 71 -5.08 1.55 -6.66
CA GLU A 71 -6.48 1.89 -6.42
C GLU A 71 -7.37 1.62 -7.63
N GLU A 72 -6.90 1.97 -8.84
CA GLU A 72 -7.63 1.70 -10.08
C GLU A 72 -7.79 0.20 -10.33
N SER A 73 -6.71 -0.57 -10.18
CA SER A 73 -6.76 -2.04 -10.29
C SER A 73 -7.70 -2.64 -9.26
N ARG A 74 -7.68 -2.11 -8.03
CA ARG A 74 -8.58 -2.55 -6.96
C ARG A 74 -10.03 -2.28 -7.31
N ASN A 75 -10.36 -1.09 -7.80
CA ASN A 75 -11.73 -0.73 -8.16
C ASN A 75 -12.25 -1.62 -9.29
N LYS A 76 -11.46 -1.83 -10.34
CA LYS A 76 -11.79 -2.76 -11.43
C LYS A 76 -12.04 -4.18 -10.92
N TYR A 77 -11.23 -4.64 -9.96
CA TYR A 77 -11.44 -5.95 -9.33
C TYR A 77 -12.76 -6.03 -8.56
N LEU A 78 -13.08 -5.00 -7.76
CA LEU A 78 -14.33 -4.97 -6.98
C LEU A 78 -15.56 -5.01 -7.91
N ASP A 79 -15.53 -4.24 -8.99
CA ASP A 79 -16.63 -4.20 -9.97
C ASP A 79 -16.82 -5.55 -10.66
N LEU A 80 -15.73 -6.21 -11.07
CA LEU A 80 -15.80 -7.48 -11.80
C LEU A 80 -16.06 -8.69 -10.91
N TYR A 81 -15.58 -8.70 -9.67
CA TYR A 81 -15.64 -9.88 -8.79
C TYR A 81 -16.68 -9.73 -7.69
N ASP A 82 -16.58 -8.69 -6.86
CA ASP A 82 -17.45 -8.54 -5.69
C ASP A 82 -18.87 -8.12 -6.08
N PHE A 83 -19.02 -7.22 -7.05
CA PHE A 83 -20.33 -6.80 -7.54
C PHE A 83 -20.86 -7.64 -8.71
N ALA A 84 -20.22 -8.76 -9.04
CA ALA A 84 -20.73 -9.69 -10.03
C ALA A 84 -22.08 -10.27 -9.59
N PRO A 85 -23.05 -10.44 -10.52
CA PRO A 85 -24.33 -11.08 -10.21
C PRO A 85 -24.21 -12.60 -9.98
N LEU A 86 -23.01 -13.18 -10.22
CA LEU A 86 -22.71 -14.60 -10.00
C LEU A 86 -21.98 -14.79 -8.67
N GLY A 87 -22.26 -15.89 -7.98
CA GLY A 87 -21.54 -16.28 -6.77
C GLY A 87 -20.25 -17.03 -7.08
N TYR A 88 -19.08 -16.43 -6.84
CA TYR A 88 -17.77 -17.06 -6.98
C TYR A 88 -17.26 -17.59 -5.64
N LEU A 89 -16.78 -18.83 -5.64
CA LEU A 89 -16.12 -19.49 -4.52
C LEU A 89 -14.75 -20.00 -4.97
N THR A 90 -13.73 -19.66 -4.20
CA THR A 90 -12.37 -20.19 -4.39
C THR A 90 -12.12 -21.25 -3.34
N PHE A 91 -11.58 -22.39 -3.76
CA PHE A 91 -11.23 -23.51 -2.89
C PHE A 91 -9.73 -23.77 -2.91
N ASN A 92 -9.18 -24.29 -1.82
CA ASN A 92 -7.83 -24.85 -1.80
C ASN A 92 -7.81 -26.33 -2.22
N ASP A 93 -6.62 -26.91 -2.31
CA ASP A 93 -6.37 -28.32 -2.67
C ASP A 93 -7.06 -29.33 -1.73
N LYS A 94 -7.53 -28.88 -0.57
CA LYS A 94 -8.29 -29.67 0.40
C LYS A 94 -9.80 -29.40 0.35
N ALA A 95 -10.28 -28.81 -0.75
CA ALA A 95 -11.68 -28.43 -0.98
C ALA A 95 -12.30 -27.51 0.09
N ARG A 96 -11.50 -26.73 0.81
CA ARG A 96 -12.01 -25.71 1.74
C ARG A 96 -12.14 -24.37 1.03
N ILE A 97 -13.26 -23.69 1.27
CA ILE A 97 -13.49 -22.32 0.76
C ILE A 97 -12.43 -21.40 1.38
N THR A 98 -11.61 -20.80 0.53
CA THR A 98 -10.59 -19.80 0.93
C THR A 98 -11.06 -18.38 0.67
N ASP A 99 -11.92 -18.18 -0.32
CA ASP A 99 -12.48 -16.87 -0.64
C ASP A 99 -13.87 -17.01 -1.27
N ALA A 100 -14.70 -16.00 -1.11
CA ALA A 100 -16.06 -15.93 -1.64
C ALA A 100 -16.37 -14.48 -2.01
N ASN A 101 -16.94 -14.25 -3.20
CA ASN A 101 -17.38 -12.89 -3.56
C ASN A 101 -18.65 -12.50 -2.78
N LEU A 102 -19.01 -11.20 -2.81
CA LEU A 102 -20.13 -10.68 -2.02
C LEU A 102 -21.46 -11.39 -2.34
N THR A 103 -21.71 -11.69 -3.62
CA THR A 103 -22.91 -12.42 -4.05
C THR A 103 -22.94 -13.84 -3.49
N ALA A 104 -21.84 -14.61 -3.57
CA ALA A 104 -21.75 -15.94 -2.96
C ALA A 104 -21.92 -15.88 -1.44
N ALA A 105 -21.29 -14.91 -0.78
CA ALA A 105 -21.40 -14.73 0.66
C ALA A 105 -22.86 -14.42 1.07
N THR A 106 -23.55 -13.58 0.30
CA THR A 106 -24.98 -13.26 0.50
C THR A 106 -25.85 -14.49 0.30
N LEU A 107 -25.63 -15.27 -0.77
CA LEU A 107 -26.36 -16.52 -1.04
C LEU A 107 -26.15 -17.58 0.06
N LEU A 108 -24.94 -17.64 0.64
CA LEU A 108 -24.59 -18.53 1.73
C LEU A 108 -24.99 -17.97 3.12
N GLY A 109 -25.69 -16.83 3.19
CA GLY A 109 -26.17 -16.24 4.44
C GLY A 109 -25.08 -15.58 5.30
N HIS A 110 -23.86 -15.43 4.78
CA HIS A 110 -22.74 -14.81 5.46
C HIS A 110 -22.51 -13.39 4.94
N ARG A 111 -22.90 -12.37 5.72
CA ARG A 111 -22.51 -10.98 5.45
C ARG A 111 -21.11 -10.71 5.97
N THR A 112 -20.10 -11.10 5.22
CA THR A 112 -18.70 -10.76 5.54
C THR A 112 -18.46 -9.29 5.18
N LEU A 113 -18.42 -8.40 6.19
CA LEU A 113 -17.76 -7.10 6.02
C LEU A 113 -16.25 -7.38 5.94
N ARG A 114 -15.74 -7.57 4.71
CA ARG A 114 -14.31 -7.86 4.50
C ARG A 114 -13.47 -6.69 5.02
N SER A 115 -12.40 -7.03 5.75
CA SER A 115 -11.34 -6.09 6.18
C SER A 115 -10.78 -5.31 4.98
N PRO A 116 -10.35 -4.04 5.14
CA PRO A 116 -10.04 -3.11 4.06
C PRO A 116 -8.89 -3.49 3.11
N HIS A 117 -8.30 -4.69 3.22
CA HIS A 117 -7.25 -5.18 2.32
C HIS A 117 -7.72 -6.45 1.59
N PRO A 118 -8.23 -6.34 0.35
CA PRO A 118 -8.57 -7.50 -0.45
C PRO A 118 -7.28 -8.20 -0.88
N ARG A 119 -7.12 -9.48 -0.49
CA ARG A 119 -6.09 -10.32 -1.09
C ARG A 119 -6.59 -10.73 -2.47
N PRO A 120 -5.78 -10.61 -3.55
CA PRO A 120 -6.16 -11.17 -4.83
C PRO A 120 -6.36 -12.69 -4.67
N PRO A 121 -7.23 -13.30 -5.50
CA PRO A 121 -7.34 -14.76 -5.53
C PRO A 121 -5.95 -15.33 -5.78
N SER A 122 -5.56 -16.34 -5.00
CA SER A 122 -4.28 -17.02 -5.15
C SER A 122 -4.24 -17.66 -6.54
N LEU A 123 -3.69 -16.95 -7.53
CA LEU A 123 -3.25 -17.58 -8.77
C LEU A 123 -2.20 -18.62 -8.36
N PRO A 124 -2.33 -19.88 -8.78
CA PRO A 124 -1.30 -20.87 -8.52
C PRO A 124 -0.02 -20.34 -9.16
N VAL A 125 0.96 -19.98 -8.33
CA VAL A 125 2.33 -19.78 -8.80
C VAL A 125 2.74 -21.15 -9.31
N ALA A 126 2.76 -21.30 -10.64
CA ALA A 126 3.30 -22.48 -11.27
C ALA A 126 4.69 -22.69 -10.68
N SER A 127 4.88 -23.80 -9.97
CA SER A 127 6.17 -24.26 -9.49
C SER A 127 7.03 -24.50 -10.73
N ALA A 128 7.76 -23.47 -11.12
CA ALA A 128 8.83 -23.56 -12.11
C ALA A 128 9.91 -24.47 -11.54
N SER A 129 9.76 -25.77 -11.79
CA SER A 129 10.83 -26.75 -11.69
C SER A 129 11.79 -26.55 -12.86
N ALA A 130 12.48 -25.40 -12.86
CA ALA A 130 13.69 -25.22 -13.65
C ALA A 130 14.85 -25.82 -12.85
N GLY A 131 15.05 -27.12 -13.04
CA GLY A 131 16.17 -27.87 -12.49
C GLY A 131 16.78 -28.75 -13.58
N THR A 132 17.44 -28.11 -14.55
CA THR A 132 18.47 -28.75 -15.34
C THR A 132 19.52 -29.34 -14.40
N GLN A 133 19.62 -30.67 -14.32
CA GLN A 133 20.83 -31.32 -13.82
C GLN A 133 21.57 -31.90 -15.01
N THR A 134 22.60 -31.15 -15.39
CA THR A 134 23.83 -31.65 -16.01
C THR A 134 24.53 -32.57 -15.01
N THR A 135 24.75 -33.84 -15.37
CA THR A 135 25.99 -34.62 -15.14
C THR A 135 25.86 -35.92 -15.93
#